data_AF-A0A4V0X1H9-F1
#
_entry.id   AF-A0A4V0X1H9-F1
#
_cell.length_a   1.000
_cell.length_b   1.000
_cell.length_c   1.000
_cell.angle_alpha   90.00
_cell.angle_beta   90.00
_cell.angle_gamma   90.00
#
_symmetry.space_group_name_H-M   'P 1'
#
loop_
_entity.id
_entity.type
_entity.pdbx_description
1 polymer ?
#
loop_
_entity_poly.entity_id
_entity_poly.type
_entity_poly.pdbx_seq_one_letter_code
_entity_poly.pdbx_strand_id
1 'polypeptide(L)'
;MLVVVAPGQGAQTPGFLLPWLDTPGVRERLEWLGAVSGVDLIAHGTTSDADTIRDTAIAQPLIVGAGLVTLLSLFPHPSTGFTQIGAGAGHSVGEITAAVGAGVLSAEQAMVFVRERGKAMAAAAAVTETGMSAVLGGDFEAVTAKAKAYGLTAANINSSGQIVVAGTMAQLAAFTDDAPEGARVRPLDVAGAFHTTHMAPAVAVLGGYAKSISTHDPRLKLISNADGQIIHDGREVLRRLVSQVSNPVRWDRCMETMGDLGVTAVIEIPPAGTLTALIKRALPGVQTLAVKTPEDLTAAWALIAEHGSVSAISSQPTWRLLIAPVKGTFRQLLHTPAGDALAQGAVIGQVDTLRDSTEVLAPHGGVIVEWLVHDGDPVSPGQPLVRLHPMAQEATG
;
A
#
# COMPACT_ATOMS: atom_id res chain seq x y z
N MET A 1 3.43 9.28 16.61
CA MET A 1 3.92 8.74 15.33
C MET A 1 3.12 9.35 14.17
N LEU A 2 3.78 9.72 13.06
CA LEU A 2 3.13 10.23 11.84
C LEU A 2 2.77 9.09 10.87
N VAL A 3 1.57 9.17 10.27
CA VAL A 3 1.12 8.29 9.17
C VAL A 3 0.77 9.11 7.94
N VAL A 4 1.16 8.63 6.75
CA VAL A 4 0.71 9.20 5.47
C VAL A 4 -0.31 8.27 4.83
N VAL A 5 -1.46 8.81 4.43
CA VAL A 5 -2.55 8.05 3.82
C VAL A 5 -2.88 8.54 2.42
N ALA A 6 -3.13 7.60 1.51
CA ALA A 6 -3.52 7.88 0.13
C ALA A 6 -5.02 7.57 -0.11
N PRO A 7 -5.78 8.48 -0.72
CA PRO A 7 -7.22 8.34 -0.91
C PRO A 7 -7.58 7.29 -1.97
N GLY A 8 -8.85 6.89 -1.96
CA GLY A 8 -9.45 6.01 -2.96
C GLY A 8 -10.19 6.78 -4.07
N GLN A 9 -10.81 6.03 -4.99
CA GLN A 9 -11.68 6.59 -6.03
C GLN A 9 -12.91 7.29 -5.42
N GLY A 10 -13.30 8.41 -6.03
CA GLY A 10 -14.38 9.29 -5.56
C GLY A 10 -13.90 10.52 -4.81
N ALA A 11 -12.60 10.62 -4.52
CA ALA A 11 -12.00 11.80 -3.90
C ALA A 11 -11.57 12.87 -4.92
N GLN A 12 -11.33 12.50 -6.18
CA GLN A 12 -10.93 13.41 -7.26
C GLN A 12 -12.06 14.38 -7.63
N THR A 13 -11.70 15.64 -7.90
CA THR A 13 -12.61 16.70 -8.35
C THR A 13 -12.00 17.43 -9.55
N PRO A 14 -12.81 18.02 -10.46
CA PRO A 14 -12.28 18.78 -11.59
C PRO A 14 -11.29 19.85 -11.13
N GLY A 15 -10.16 19.98 -11.83
CA GLY A 15 -9.17 21.02 -11.57
C GLY A 15 -8.26 20.78 -10.36
N PHE A 16 -8.35 19.67 -9.63
CA PHE A 16 -7.63 19.51 -8.37
C PHE A 16 -6.09 19.49 -8.51
N LEU A 17 -5.55 19.18 -9.69
CA LEU A 17 -4.11 19.26 -9.96
C LEU A 17 -3.65 20.62 -10.49
N LEU A 18 -4.56 21.56 -10.77
CA LEU A 18 -4.20 22.85 -11.37
C LEU A 18 -3.16 23.62 -10.53
N PRO A 19 -3.31 23.76 -9.19
CA PRO A 19 -2.32 24.46 -8.37
C PRO A 19 -0.96 23.75 -8.31
N TRP A 20 -0.95 22.43 -8.54
CA TRP A 20 0.27 21.61 -8.45
C TRP A 20 1.19 21.79 -9.67
N LEU A 21 0.65 22.22 -10.82
CA LEU A 21 1.45 22.34 -12.05
C LEU A 21 2.55 23.40 -11.99
N ASP A 22 2.42 24.36 -11.08
CA ASP A 22 3.42 25.41 -10.86
C ASP A 22 4.51 24.99 -9.85
N THR A 23 4.35 23.83 -9.21
CA THR A 23 5.36 23.27 -8.32
C THR A 23 6.52 22.69 -9.14
N PRO A 24 7.79 23.06 -8.85
CA PRO A 24 8.94 22.63 -9.64
C PRO A 24 9.01 21.11 -9.84
N GLY A 25 9.10 20.68 -11.10
CA GLY A 25 9.22 19.28 -11.48
C GLY A 25 7.91 18.47 -11.47
N VAL A 26 6.79 19.04 -11.02
CA VAL A 26 5.51 18.30 -10.98
C VAL A 26 4.95 18.10 -12.39
N ARG A 27 4.98 19.13 -13.24
CA ARG A 27 4.49 19.04 -14.62
C ARG A 27 5.19 17.93 -15.40
N GLU A 28 6.52 17.94 -15.41
CA GLU A 28 7.35 16.98 -16.14
C GLU A 28 7.13 15.55 -15.63
N ARG A 29 6.89 15.39 -14.33
CA ARG A 29 6.56 14.08 -13.73
C ARG A 29 5.16 13.62 -14.11
N LEU A 30 4.16 14.50 -14.11
CA LEU A 30 2.82 14.14 -14.57
C LEU A 30 2.81 13.77 -16.05
N GLU A 31 3.60 14.46 -16.88
CA GLU A 31 3.80 14.09 -18.29
C GLU A 31 4.44 12.69 -18.42
N TRP A 32 5.50 12.42 -17.65
CA TRP A 32 6.15 11.11 -17.64
C TRP A 32 5.21 9.98 -17.17
N LEU A 33 4.56 10.16 -16.01
CA LEU A 33 3.61 9.18 -15.46
C LEU A 33 2.40 9.00 -16.37
N GLY A 34 1.98 10.08 -17.07
CA GLY A 34 0.95 10.04 -18.09
C GLY A 34 1.37 9.22 -19.30
N ALA A 35 2.59 9.41 -19.80
CA ALA A 35 3.14 8.59 -20.89
C ALA A 35 3.23 7.10 -20.50
N VAL A 36 3.66 6.80 -19.26
CA VAL A 36 3.75 5.42 -18.75
C VAL A 36 2.35 4.78 -18.62
N SER A 37 1.36 5.52 -18.12
CA SER A 37 -0.01 5.03 -17.94
C SER A 37 -0.88 5.16 -19.19
N GLY A 38 -0.43 5.83 -20.25
CA GLY A 38 -1.25 6.14 -21.42
C GLY A 38 -2.49 6.97 -21.10
N VAL A 39 -2.48 7.72 -19.99
CA VAL A 39 -3.56 8.60 -19.54
C VAL A 39 -3.01 10.01 -19.44
N ASP A 40 -3.72 11.00 -20.01
CA ASP A 40 -3.31 12.40 -19.92
C ASP A 40 -3.63 12.97 -18.53
N LEU A 41 -2.71 12.75 -17.57
CA LEU A 41 -2.89 13.14 -16.18
C LEU A 41 -3.04 14.66 -16.02
N ILE A 42 -2.43 15.46 -16.90
CA ILE A 42 -2.53 16.91 -16.85
C ILE A 42 -3.93 17.34 -17.31
N ALA A 43 -4.39 16.88 -18.47
CA ALA A 43 -5.72 17.23 -18.96
C ALA A 43 -6.81 16.76 -17.98
N HIS A 44 -6.71 15.53 -17.47
CA HIS A 44 -7.68 15.00 -16.52
C HIS A 44 -7.60 15.63 -15.13
N GLY A 45 -6.43 16.08 -14.71
CA GLY A 45 -6.24 16.79 -13.46
C GLY A 45 -6.66 18.26 -13.47
N THR A 46 -6.87 18.86 -14.66
CA THR A 46 -7.07 20.30 -14.82
C THR A 46 -8.35 20.69 -15.55
N THR A 47 -8.56 20.20 -16.77
CA THR A 47 -9.61 20.69 -17.68
C THR A 47 -10.77 19.73 -17.87
N SER A 48 -10.57 18.44 -17.63
CA SER A 48 -11.64 17.44 -17.75
C SER A 48 -12.75 17.65 -16.73
N ASP A 49 -13.98 17.36 -17.15
CA ASP A 49 -15.15 17.47 -16.30
C ASP A 49 -15.29 16.32 -15.29
N ALA A 50 -16.30 16.43 -14.43
CA ALA A 50 -16.56 15.48 -13.35
C ALA A 50 -16.97 14.09 -13.85
N ASP A 51 -17.55 13.98 -15.04
CA ASP A 51 -17.97 12.70 -15.62
C ASP A 51 -16.77 11.97 -16.24
N THR A 52 -15.90 12.70 -16.95
CA THR A 52 -14.67 12.16 -17.53
C THR A 52 -13.76 11.57 -16.45
N ILE A 53 -13.52 12.31 -15.37
CA ILE A 53 -12.64 11.84 -14.28
C ILE A 53 -13.33 10.82 -13.35
N ARG A 54 -14.59 10.47 -13.61
CA ARG A 54 -15.30 9.38 -12.93
C ARG A 54 -15.06 8.04 -13.60
N ASP A 55 -14.73 8.03 -14.90
CA ASP A 55 -14.33 6.82 -15.60
C ASP A 55 -13.21 6.13 -14.81
N THR A 56 -13.46 4.89 -14.42
CA THR A 56 -12.56 4.11 -13.56
C THR A 56 -11.19 3.88 -14.20
N ALA A 57 -11.12 3.83 -15.54
CA ALA A 57 -9.86 3.72 -16.27
C ALA A 57 -9.03 5.01 -16.25
N ILE A 58 -9.67 6.17 -16.02
CA ILE A 58 -9.01 7.49 -15.90
C ILE A 58 -8.74 7.83 -14.43
N ALA A 59 -9.75 7.67 -13.57
CA ALA A 59 -9.73 8.06 -12.17
C ALA A 59 -8.57 7.40 -11.41
N GLN A 60 -8.36 6.09 -11.62
CA GLN A 60 -7.35 5.35 -10.85
C GLN A 60 -5.92 5.82 -11.15
N PRO A 61 -5.45 5.87 -12.42
CA PRO A 61 -4.16 6.48 -12.75
C PRO A 61 -4.05 7.93 -12.31
N LEU A 62 -5.12 8.72 -12.43
CA LEU A 62 -5.13 10.13 -12.02
C LEU A 62 -4.86 10.29 -10.52
N ILE A 63 -5.52 9.49 -9.67
CA ILE A 63 -5.36 9.51 -8.21
C ILE A 63 -3.95 9.05 -7.81
N VAL A 64 -3.45 7.97 -8.41
CA VAL A 64 -2.11 7.48 -8.12
C VAL A 64 -1.06 8.50 -8.56
N GLY A 65 -1.16 9.01 -9.79
CA GLY A 65 -0.23 10.02 -10.32
C GLY A 65 -0.17 11.27 -9.45
N ALA A 66 -1.32 11.78 -9.00
CA ALA A 66 -1.40 12.90 -8.06
C ALA A 66 -0.69 12.59 -6.73
N GLY A 67 -0.98 11.44 -6.14
CA GLY A 67 -0.33 11.02 -4.89
C GLY A 67 1.19 10.88 -5.03
N LEU A 68 1.67 10.31 -6.15
CA LEU A 68 3.09 10.11 -6.40
C LEU A 68 3.87 11.44 -6.52
N VAL A 69 3.31 12.44 -7.21
CA VAL A 69 3.97 13.75 -7.30
C VAL A 69 3.95 14.48 -5.97
N THR A 70 2.86 14.38 -5.20
CA THR A 70 2.80 15.02 -3.87
C THR A 70 3.73 14.38 -2.86
N LEU A 71 3.91 13.04 -2.88
CA LEU A 71 4.86 12.36 -1.99
C LEU A 71 6.28 12.94 -2.11
N LEU A 72 6.68 13.35 -3.31
CA LEU A 72 7.99 13.98 -3.56
C LEU A 72 8.07 15.42 -3.05
N SER A 73 6.94 16.09 -2.87
CA SER A 73 6.85 17.47 -2.35
C SER A 73 6.71 17.53 -0.82
N LEU A 74 6.39 16.40 -0.16
CA LEU A 74 6.27 16.35 1.30
C LEU A 74 7.61 16.52 2.04
N PHE A 75 8.73 16.26 1.37
CA PHE A 75 10.06 16.32 1.99
C PHE A 75 11.05 17.07 1.09
N PRO A 76 11.98 17.87 1.66
CA PRO A 76 13.05 18.51 0.89
C PRO A 76 13.92 17.51 0.10
N HIS A 77 14.10 16.31 0.65
CA HIS A 77 14.74 15.20 -0.04
C HIS A 77 13.85 13.95 0.07
N PRO A 78 13.51 13.25 -1.04
CA PRO A 78 12.57 12.13 -1.02
C PRO A 78 12.95 11.00 -0.05
N SER A 79 14.25 10.75 0.15
CA SER A 79 14.72 9.71 1.07
C SER A 79 14.45 10.03 2.55
N THR A 80 14.22 11.30 2.91
CA THR A 80 13.89 11.72 4.27
C THR A 80 12.52 11.18 4.71
N GLY A 81 11.61 10.90 3.76
CA GLY A 81 10.30 10.33 4.08
C GLY A 81 10.41 9.00 4.85
N PHE A 82 11.36 8.14 4.49
CA PHE A 82 11.57 6.85 5.16
C PHE A 82 12.03 6.98 6.61
N THR A 83 12.60 8.12 7.00
CA THR A 83 13.10 8.36 8.36
C THR A 83 12.14 9.21 9.18
N GLN A 84 11.02 9.68 8.63
CA GLN A 84 10.08 10.56 9.33
C GLN A 84 8.65 10.05 9.33
N ILE A 85 8.29 9.18 8.39
CA ILE A 85 6.97 8.53 8.35
C ILE A 85 7.04 7.21 9.12
N GLY A 86 6.15 7.03 10.09
CA GLY A 86 6.06 5.80 10.87
C GLY A 86 5.30 4.67 10.16
N ALA A 87 4.26 5.02 9.40
CA ALA A 87 3.53 4.07 8.56
C ALA A 87 2.86 4.74 7.35
N GLY A 88 2.56 3.93 6.34
CA GLY A 88 1.78 4.29 5.16
C GLY A 88 0.56 3.40 5.03
N ALA A 89 -0.55 3.96 4.55
CA ALA A 89 -1.73 3.21 4.17
C ALA A 89 -2.41 3.89 2.99
N GLY A 90 -3.30 3.19 2.30
CA GLY A 90 -4.16 3.83 1.33
C GLY A 90 -5.50 3.13 1.24
N HIS A 91 -6.51 3.82 0.73
CA HIS A 91 -7.85 3.26 0.58
C HIS A 91 -8.03 2.76 -0.85
N SER A 92 -8.26 1.45 -1.02
CA SER A 92 -8.41 0.81 -2.33
C SER A 92 -7.23 1.15 -3.27
N VAL A 93 -7.47 1.91 -4.34
CA VAL A 93 -6.42 2.35 -5.27
C VAL A 93 -5.26 3.08 -4.57
N GLY A 94 -5.52 3.75 -3.44
CA GLY A 94 -4.50 4.40 -2.63
C GLY A 94 -3.43 3.43 -2.08
N GLU A 95 -3.72 2.13 -1.92
CA GLU A 95 -2.70 1.15 -1.50
C GLU A 95 -1.53 1.08 -2.49
N ILE A 96 -1.77 1.37 -3.77
CA ILE A 96 -0.72 1.42 -4.81
C ILE A 96 0.23 2.60 -4.53
N THR A 97 -0.33 3.77 -4.26
CA THR A 97 0.45 4.97 -3.88
C THR A 97 1.23 4.73 -2.59
N ALA A 98 0.61 4.10 -1.60
CA ALA A 98 1.27 3.75 -0.33
C ALA A 98 2.40 2.74 -0.54
N ALA A 99 2.23 1.75 -1.42
CA ALA A 99 3.27 0.79 -1.77
C ALA A 99 4.48 1.46 -2.43
N VAL A 100 4.27 2.45 -3.31
CA VAL A 100 5.38 3.24 -3.88
C VAL A 100 6.04 4.11 -2.80
N GLY A 101 5.24 4.78 -1.97
CA GLY A 101 5.75 5.58 -0.85
C GLY A 101 6.58 4.76 0.16
N ALA A 102 6.27 3.47 0.30
CA ALA A 102 7.05 2.53 1.11
C ALA A 102 8.24 1.89 0.37
N GLY A 103 8.44 2.19 -0.92
CA GLY A 103 9.54 1.67 -1.74
C GLY A 103 9.33 0.26 -2.29
N VAL A 104 8.11 -0.29 -2.23
CA VAL A 104 7.80 -1.65 -2.71
C VAL A 104 7.81 -1.73 -4.23
N LEU A 105 7.20 -0.73 -4.87
CA LEU A 105 7.05 -0.62 -6.31
C LEU A 105 7.75 0.65 -6.81
N SER A 106 8.29 0.62 -8.03
CA SER A 106 8.67 1.86 -8.71
C SER A 106 7.42 2.64 -9.13
N ALA A 107 7.56 3.96 -9.35
CA ALA A 107 6.49 4.80 -9.85
C ALA A 107 5.96 4.29 -11.19
N GLU A 108 6.84 3.89 -12.10
CA GLU A 108 6.49 3.39 -13.43
C GLU A 108 5.73 2.07 -13.34
N GLN A 109 6.21 1.13 -12.53
CA GLN A 109 5.52 -0.16 -12.32
C GLN A 109 4.11 0.06 -11.74
N ALA A 110 4.00 0.97 -10.76
CA ALA A 110 2.72 1.33 -10.17
C ALA A 110 1.77 1.99 -11.17
N MET A 111 2.26 2.88 -12.05
CA MET A 111 1.45 3.51 -13.10
C MET A 111 1.00 2.53 -14.17
N VAL A 112 1.83 1.56 -14.54
CA VAL A 112 1.43 0.44 -15.42
C VAL A 112 0.37 -0.41 -14.72
N PHE A 113 0.61 -0.80 -13.47
CA PHE A 113 -0.31 -1.65 -12.71
C PHE A 113 -1.67 -0.99 -12.52
N VAL A 114 -1.73 0.29 -12.12
CA VAL A 114 -2.98 1.00 -11.89
C VAL A 114 -3.76 1.26 -13.19
N ARG A 115 -3.08 1.46 -14.32
CA ARG A 115 -3.73 1.53 -15.64
C ARG A 115 -4.47 0.23 -15.94
N GLU A 116 -3.80 -0.90 -15.78
CA GLU A 116 -4.42 -2.21 -16.03
C GLU A 116 -5.50 -2.52 -15.00
N ARG A 117 -5.34 -2.09 -13.74
CA ARG A 117 -6.36 -2.19 -12.69
C ARG A 117 -7.62 -1.42 -13.07
N GLY A 118 -7.50 -0.16 -13.46
CA GLY A 118 -8.62 0.67 -13.87
C GLY A 118 -9.37 0.08 -15.07
N LYS A 119 -8.62 -0.33 -16.11
CA LYS A 119 -9.20 -0.97 -17.31
C LYS A 119 -9.88 -2.29 -17.01
N ALA A 120 -9.24 -3.17 -16.25
CA ALA A 120 -9.78 -4.50 -15.95
C ALA A 120 -11.02 -4.42 -15.04
N MET A 121 -11.03 -3.51 -14.07
CA MET A 121 -12.20 -3.27 -13.22
C MET A 121 -13.36 -2.66 -14.01
N ALA A 122 -13.10 -1.70 -14.90
CA ALA A 122 -14.12 -1.14 -15.79
C ALA A 122 -14.70 -2.23 -16.73
N ALA A 123 -13.85 -3.07 -17.32
CA ALA A 123 -14.29 -4.18 -18.17
C ALA A 123 -15.11 -5.21 -17.39
N ALA A 124 -14.70 -5.57 -16.17
CA ALA A 124 -15.47 -6.49 -15.33
C ALA A 124 -16.85 -5.91 -14.95
N ALA A 125 -16.91 -4.62 -14.65
CA ALA A 125 -18.16 -3.93 -14.34
C ALA A 125 -19.12 -3.87 -15.53
N ALA A 126 -18.61 -3.79 -16.77
CA ALA A 126 -19.44 -3.78 -17.98
C ALA A 126 -20.11 -5.14 -18.28
N VAL A 127 -19.66 -6.25 -17.68
CA VAL A 127 -20.23 -7.59 -17.92
C VAL A 127 -21.56 -7.79 -17.22
N THR A 128 -21.78 -7.14 -16.07
CA THR A 128 -22.99 -7.30 -15.27
C THR A 128 -23.35 -5.97 -14.64
N GLU A 129 -24.61 -5.57 -14.79
CA GLU A 129 -25.13 -4.36 -14.19
C GLU A 129 -25.12 -4.47 -12.65
N THR A 130 -24.14 -3.79 -12.06
CA THR A 130 -23.84 -3.83 -10.63
C THR A 130 -23.51 -2.44 -10.13
N GLY A 131 -23.50 -2.25 -8.82
CA GLY A 131 -23.18 -0.96 -8.22
C GLY A 131 -22.74 -1.07 -6.78
N MET A 132 -22.65 0.09 -6.13
CA MET A 132 -22.33 0.22 -4.72
C MET A 132 -23.25 1.25 -4.05
N SER A 133 -23.56 1.06 -2.78
CA SER A 133 -24.33 2.01 -1.97
C SER A 133 -23.69 2.18 -0.59
N ALA A 134 -23.50 3.42 -0.17
CA ALA A 134 -23.09 3.74 1.19
C ALA A 134 -24.27 3.61 2.15
N VAL A 135 -24.05 2.88 3.23
CA VAL A 135 -24.93 2.72 4.38
C VAL A 135 -24.35 3.53 5.52
N LEU A 136 -25.05 4.60 5.90
CA LEU A 136 -24.62 5.58 6.90
C LEU A 136 -25.46 5.40 8.17
N GLY A 137 -24.83 5.04 9.28
CA GLY A 137 -25.52 4.68 10.54
C GLY A 137 -26.02 3.24 10.55
N GLY A 138 -26.91 2.94 11.50
CA GLY A 138 -27.33 1.57 11.83
C GLY A 138 -26.32 0.82 12.68
N ASP A 139 -26.74 -0.33 13.22
CA ASP A 139 -25.87 -1.27 13.91
C ASP A 139 -25.03 -2.07 12.91
N PHE A 140 -23.73 -2.21 13.16
CA PHE A 140 -22.79 -2.83 12.22
C PHE A 140 -23.15 -4.30 11.91
N GLU A 141 -23.46 -5.09 12.93
CA GLU A 141 -23.79 -6.51 12.76
C GLU A 141 -25.14 -6.66 12.05
N ALA A 142 -26.13 -5.85 12.40
CA ALA A 142 -27.42 -5.84 11.72
C ALA A 142 -27.30 -5.45 10.24
N VAL A 143 -26.53 -4.41 9.92
CA VAL A 143 -26.33 -3.95 8.53
C VAL A 143 -25.64 -5.02 7.71
N THR A 144 -24.54 -5.61 8.22
CA THR A 144 -23.76 -6.62 7.47
C THR A 144 -24.51 -7.93 7.32
N ALA A 145 -25.22 -8.40 8.35
CA ALA A 145 -26.06 -9.58 8.27
C ALA A 145 -27.20 -9.40 7.26
N LYS A 146 -27.86 -8.23 7.26
CA LYS A 146 -28.92 -7.92 6.31
C LYS A 146 -28.39 -7.81 4.88
N ALA A 147 -27.28 -7.10 4.66
CA ALA A 147 -26.64 -7.03 3.35
C ALA A 147 -26.36 -8.45 2.78
N LYS A 148 -25.80 -9.33 3.62
CA LYS A 148 -25.55 -10.74 3.25
C LYS A 148 -26.84 -11.49 2.91
N ALA A 149 -27.94 -11.26 3.63
CA ALA A 149 -29.23 -11.89 3.35
C ALA A 149 -29.79 -11.51 1.96
N TYR A 150 -29.50 -10.29 1.49
CA TYR A 150 -29.80 -9.83 0.13
C TYR A 150 -28.75 -10.27 -0.91
N GLY A 151 -27.73 -11.03 -0.51
CA GLY A 151 -26.62 -11.43 -1.38
C GLY A 151 -25.68 -10.29 -1.76
N LEU A 152 -25.71 -9.17 -1.01
CA LEU A 152 -24.75 -8.08 -1.14
C LEU A 152 -23.48 -8.39 -0.34
N THR A 153 -22.38 -7.80 -0.79
CA THR A 153 -21.10 -7.81 -0.07
C THR A 153 -20.88 -6.47 0.62
N ALA A 154 -20.43 -6.47 1.88
CA ALA A 154 -19.90 -5.28 2.53
C ALA A 154 -18.50 -4.96 1.94
N ALA A 155 -18.49 -4.28 0.80
CA ALA A 155 -17.32 -4.01 -0.04
C ALA A 155 -16.33 -3.01 0.57
N ASN A 156 -16.82 -2.01 1.31
CA ASN A 156 -15.95 -1.15 2.13
C ASN A 156 -16.49 -1.08 3.55
N ILE A 157 -15.67 -1.44 4.53
CA ILE A 157 -15.96 -1.22 5.94
C ILE A 157 -15.07 -0.07 6.39
N ASN A 158 -15.61 1.15 6.32
CA ASN A 158 -14.85 2.37 6.59
C ASN A 158 -14.86 2.73 8.07
N SER A 159 -15.95 2.43 8.77
CA SER A 159 -16.09 2.52 10.23
C SER A 159 -17.33 1.74 10.64
N SER A 160 -17.57 1.53 11.93
CA SER A 160 -18.80 0.91 12.44
C SER A 160 -20.08 1.61 11.94
N GLY A 161 -20.03 2.93 11.74
CA GLY A 161 -21.17 3.73 11.24
C GLY A 161 -21.13 4.08 9.75
N GLN A 162 -20.20 3.51 8.97
CA GLN A 162 -20.12 3.75 7.53
C GLN A 162 -19.60 2.52 6.79
N ILE A 163 -20.53 1.84 6.12
CA ILE A 163 -20.29 0.64 5.34
C ILE A 163 -20.71 0.93 3.90
N VAL A 164 -20.05 0.34 2.92
CA VAL A 164 -20.49 0.35 1.53
C VAL A 164 -20.86 -1.07 1.15
N VAL A 165 -22.11 -1.26 0.76
CA VAL A 165 -22.61 -2.53 0.24
C VAL A 165 -22.55 -2.53 -1.29
N ALA A 166 -22.28 -3.68 -1.88
CA ALA A 166 -22.10 -3.81 -3.33
C ALA A 166 -22.66 -5.14 -3.84
N GLY A 167 -23.20 -5.11 -5.05
CA GLY A 167 -23.80 -6.25 -5.75
C GLY A 167 -24.58 -5.79 -6.98
N THR A 168 -25.54 -6.59 -7.43
CA THR A 168 -26.42 -6.24 -8.55
C THR A 168 -27.35 -5.09 -8.21
N MET A 169 -27.78 -4.34 -9.24
CA MET A 169 -28.73 -3.23 -9.05
C MET A 169 -30.05 -3.68 -8.41
N ALA A 170 -30.53 -4.88 -8.75
CA ALA A 170 -31.73 -5.45 -8.16
C ALA A 170 -31.57 -5.73 -6.64
N GLN A 171 -30.43 -6.29 -6.22
CA GLN A 171 -30.15 -6.52 -4.80
C GLN A 171 -30.01 -5.20 -4.02
N LEU A 172 -29.38 -4.19 -4.63
CA LEU A 172 -29.21 -2.87 -4.01
C LEU A 172 -30.55 -2.14 -3.85
N ALA A 173 -31.43 -2.21 -4.85
CA ALA A 173 -32.78 -1.66 -4.77
C ALA A 173 -33.58 -2.33 -3.64
N ALA A 174 -33.60 -3.68 -3.61
CA ALA A 174 -34.31 -4.43 -2.58
C ALA A 174 -33.77 -4.17 -1.16
N PHE A 175 -32.45 -4.03 -1.01
CA PHE A 175 -31.83 -3.66 0.27
C PHE A 175 -32.14 -2.21 0.68
N THR A 176 -32.28 -1.29 -0.28
CA THR A 176 -32.63 0.11 0.00
C THR A 176 -34.06 0.23 0.51
N ASP A 177 -34.99 -0.53 -0.08
CA ASP A 177 -36.39 -0.55 0.34
C ASP A 177 -36.59 -1.17 1.73
N ASP A 178 -35.70 -2.09 2.13
CA ASP A 178 -35.66 -2.70 3.46
C ASP A 178 -34.38 -2.30 4.23
N ALA A 179 -34.06 -1.00 4.23
CA ALA A 179 -32.86 -0.50 4.91
C ALA A 179 -32.87 -0.87 6.42
N PRO A 180 -31.71 -1.22 7.02
CA PRO A 180 -31.59 -1.43 8.46
C PRO A 180 -32.06 -0.20 9.26
N GLU A 181 -32.63 -0.43 10.45
CA GLU A 181 -33.10 0.66 11.31
C GLU A 181 -31.96 1.62 11.67
N GLY A 182 -32.23 2.93 11.60
CA GLY A 182 -31.24 3.97 11.88
C GLY A 182 -30.17 4.15 10.79
N ALA A 183 -30.24 3.40 9.69
CA ALA A 183 -29.33 3.54 8.55
C ALA A 183 -29.94 4.37 7.42
N ARG A 184 -29.09 5.16 6.75
CA ARG A 184 -29.42 5.83 5.48
C ARG A 184 -28.62 5.21 4.35
N VAL A 185 -29.30 4.74 3.31
CA VAL A 185 -28.67 4.15 2.12
C VAL A 185 -28.58 5.20 1.02
N ARG A 186 -27.40 5.36 0.41
CA ARG A 186 -27.14 6.28 -0.69
C ARG A 186 -26.37 5.59 -1.80
N PRO A 187 -26.84 5.60 -3.05
CA PRO A 187 -26.08 5.05 -4.18
C PRO A 187 -24.77 5.81 -4.35
N LEU A 188 -23.73 5.10 -4.75
CA LEU A 188 -22.44 5.67 -5.13
C LEU A 188 -22.35 5.72 -6.65
N ASP A 189 -21.73 6.79 -7.14
CA ASP A 189 -21.53 7.00 -8.57
C ASP A 189 -20.25 6.30 -9.04
N VAL A 190 -20.36 4.98 -9.21
CA VAL A 190 -19.26 4.08 -9.59
C VAL A 190 -19.73 3.14 -10.68
N ALA A 191 -18.79 2.66 -11.50
CA ALA A 191 -19.10 1.85 -12.67
C ALA A 191 -19.63 0.44 -12.33
N GLY A 192 -19.37 -0.08 -11.12
CA GLY A 192 -19.80 -1.43 -10.74
C GLY A 192 -19.56 -1.78 -9.27
N ALA A 193 -19.88 -3.02 -8.90
CA ALA A 193 -19.68 -3.57 -7.57
C ALA A 193 -18.20 -3.92 -7.30
N PHE A 194 -17.34 -2.91 -7.11
CA PHE A 194 -15.94 -3.10 -6.76
C PHE A 194 -15.77 -3.82 -5.42
N HIS A 195 -14.64 -4.49 -5.23
CA HIS A 195 -14.32 -5.21 -3.98
C HIS A 195 -15.26 -6.39 -3.69
N THR A 196 -15.82 -6.97 -4.74
CA THR A 196 -16.68 -8.16 -4.68
C THR A 196 -16.24 -9.21 -5.68
N THR A 197 -16.89 -10.37 -5.63
CA THR A 197 -16.69 -11.45 -6.61
C THR A 197 -16.96 -11.03 -8.06
N HIS A 198 -17.74 -9.98 -8.30
CA HIS A 198 -17.94 -9.42 -9.65
C HIS A 198 -16.63 -8.94 -10.30
N MET A 199 -15.60 -8.63 -9.50
CA MET A 199 -14.27 -8.23 -9.99
C MET A 199 -13.31 -9.42 -10.19
N ALA A 200 -13.75 -10.67 -10.03
CA ALA A 200 -12.90 -11.84 -10.26
C ALA A 200 -12.19 -11.85 -11.64
N PRO A 201 -12.81 -11.42 -12.76
CA PRO A 201 -12.09 -11.30 -14.03
C PRO A 201 -10.90 -10.33 -13.98
N ALA A 202 -11.02 -9.23 -13.22
CA ALA A 202 -9.94 -8.27 -13.06
C ALA A 202 -8.75 -8.84 -12.28
N VAL A 203 -9.00 -9.72 -11.30
CA VAL A 203 -7.94 -10.44 -10.56
C VAL A 203 -7.08 -11.28 -11.51
N ALA A 204 -7.70 -11.98 -12.46
CA ALA A 204 -6.96 -12.81 -13.42
C ALA A 204 -6.04 -11.97 -14.32
N VAL A 205 -6.54 -10.84 -14.82
CA VAL A 205 -5.73 -9.89 -15.62
C VAL A 205 -4.56 -9.34 -14.79
N LEU A 206 -4.84 -8.82 -13.60
CA LEU A 206 -3.83 -8.26 -12.72
C LEU A 206 -2.79 -9.29 -12.26
N GLY A 207 -3.22 -10.53 -11.98
CA GLY A 207 -2.33 -11.63 -11.66
C GLY A 207 -1.39 -12.01 -12.82
N GLY A 208 -1.80 -11.77 -14.06
CA GLY A 208 -0.93 -11.88 -15.23
C GLY A 208 0.18 -10.83 -15.23
N TYR A 209 -0.19 -9.56 -15.06
CA TYR A 209 0.77 -8.44 -15.00
C TYR A 209 1.70 -8.51 -13.78
N ALA A 210 1.19 -8.95 -12.62
CA ALA A 210 1.98 -9.05 -11.39
C ALA A 210 3.22 -9.95 -11.53
N LYS A 211 3.22 -10.91 -12.47
CA LYS A 211 4.35 -11.80 -12.73
C LYS A 211 5.58 -11.07 -13.28
N SER A 212 5.41 -9.92 -13.92
CA SER A 212 6.51 -9.11 -14.47
C SER A 212 6.89 -7.92 -13.57
N ILE A 213 6.24 -7.77 -12.42
CA ILE A 213 6.51 -6.68 -11.47
C ILE A 213 7.54 -7.17 -10.45
N SER A 214 8.72 -6.56 -10.47
CA SER A 214 9.70 -6.67 -9.39
C SER A 214 9.23 -5.88 -8.17
N THR A 215 9.39 -6.47 -6.99
CA THR A 215 9.04 -5.86 -5.71
C THR A 215 10.26 -5.80 -4.79
N HIS A 216 10.24 -4.82 -3.88
CA HIS A 216 11.13 -4.76 -2.72
C HIS A 216 10.30 -4.78 -1.45
N ASP A 217 10.90 -5.19 -0.33
CA ASP A 217 10.17 -5.14 0.93
C ASP A 217 9.97 -3.68 1.39
N PRO A 218 8.85 -3.38 2.08
CA PRO A 218 8.55 -2.04 2.56
C PRO A 218 9.64 -1.47 3.47
N ARG A 219 10.09 -0.24 3.19
CA ARG A 219 11.04 0.52 4.02
C ARG A 219 10.39 1.23 5.21
N LEU A 220 9.07 1.21 5.27
CA LEU A 220 8.23 1.71 6.37
C LEU A 220 7.04 0.76 6.54
N LYS A 221 6.38 0.82 7.70
CA LYS A 221 5.21 -0.03 7.98
C LYS A 221 4.11 0.24 6.97
N LEU A 222 3.70 -0.76 6.19
CA LEU A 222 2.63 -0.64 5.21
C LEU A 222 1.39 -1.40 5.70
N ILE A 223 0.30 -0.68 5.95
CA ILE A 223 -0.94 -1.23 6.51
C ILE A 223 -1.87 -1.65 5.37
N SER A 224 -2.28 -2.93 5.35
CA SER A 224 -3.09 -3.50 4.28
C SER A 224 -4.61 -3.36 4.51
N ASN A 225 -5.36 -3.10 3.45
CA ASN A 225 -6.83 -3.08 3.46
C ASN A 225 -7.47 -4.45 3.62
N ALA A 226 -6.75 -5.55 3.44
CA ALA A 226 -7.36 -6.88 3.53
C ALA A 226 -7.80 -7.21 4.97
N ASP A 227 -6.98 -6.82 5.95
CA ASP A 227 -7.12 -7.24 7.35
C ASP A 227 -6.56 -6.20 8.36
N GLY A 228 -6.03 -5.07 7.90
CA GLY A 228 -5.35 -4.08 8.74
C GLY A 228 -3.92 -4.44 9.10
N GLN A 229 -3.39 -5.61 8.70
CA GLN A 229 -2.05 -6.02 9.12
C GLN A 229 -0.95 -5.20 8.44
N ILE A 230 0.16 -5.05 9.17
CA ILE A 230 1.41 -4.50 8.64
C ILE A 230 2.10 -5.58 7.81
N ILE A 231 2.42 -5.26 6.56
CA ILE A 231 3.09 -6.18 5.65
C ILE A 231 4.57 -5.83 5.57
N HIS A 232 5.41 -6.88 5.58
CA HIS A 232 6.86 -6.77 5.56
C HIS A 232 7.50 -7.38 4.30
N ASP A 233 6.75 -8.15 3.51
CA ASP A 233 7.22 -8.74 2.25
C ASP A 233 6.62 -8.01 1.05
N GLY A 234 7.47 -7.50 0.15
CA GLY A 234 7.05 -6.81 -1.06
C GLY A 234 6.22 -7.67 -2.01
N ARG A 235 6.47 -8.99 -2.06
CA ARG A 235 5.68 -9.93 -2.88
C ARG A 235 4.28 -10.09 -2.31
N GLU A 236 4.16 -10.17 -0.99
CA GLU A 236 2.87 -10.22 -0.31
C GLU A 236 2.06 -8.94 -0.52
N VAL A 237 2.70 -7.76 -0.50
CA VAL A 237 2.04 -6.49 -0.85
C VAL A 237 1.45 -6.57 -2.26
N LEU A 238 2.22 -6.99 -3.26
CA LEU A 238 1.74 -7.11 -4.63
C LEU A 238 0.60 -8.15 -4.76
N ARG A 239 0.71 -9.29 -4.08
CA ARG A 239 -0.34 -10.32 -4.06
C ARG A 239 -1.65 -9.76 -3.48
N ARG A 240 -1.55 -8.98 -2.40
CA ARG A 240 -2.69 -8.30 -1.77
C ARG A 240 -3.29 -7.26 -2.70
N LEU A 241 -2.49 -6.40 -3.34
CA LEU A 241 -2.96 -5.42 -4.34
C LEU A 241 -3.76 -6.08 -5.49
N VAL A 242 -3.31 -7.23 -5.99
CA VAL A 242 -4.00 -8.01 -7.04
C VAL A 242 -5.34 -8.54 -6.52
N SER A 243 -5.34 -9.22 -5.37
CA SER A 243 -6.56 -9.84 -4.84
C SER A 243 -7.58 -8.81 -4.33
N GLN A 244 -7.13 -7.65 -3.87
CA GLN A 244 -7.93 -6.60 -3.25
C GLN A 244 -9.07 -6.14 -4.16
N VAL A 245 -8.92 -6.14 -5.49
CA VAL A 245 -10.00 -5.65 -6.38
C VAL A 245 -11.31 -6.44 -6.24
N SER A 246 -11.21 -7.69 -5.75
CA SER A 246 -12.34 -8.60 -5.52
C SER A 246 -12.64 -8.87 -4.05
N ASN A 247 -11.91 -8.24 -3.14
CA ASN A 247 -12.05 -8.45 -1.69
C ASN A 247 -12.39 -7.13 -0.98
N PRO A 248 -13.14 -7.18 0.12
CA PRO A 248 -13.51 -5.99 0.89
C PRO A 248 -12.32 -5.13 1.34
N VAL A 249 -12.53 -3.82 1.41
CA VAL A 249 -11.61 -2.87 2.04
C VAL A 249 -11.96 -2.73 3.52
N ARG A 250 -11.05 -3.16 4.40
CA ARG A 250 -11.13 -3.06 5.85
C ARG A 250 -10.42 -1.83 6.38
N TRP A 251 -10.90 -0.65 6.00
CA TRP A 251 -10.34 0.62 6.45
C TRP A 251 -10.55 0.84 7.96
N ASP A 252 -11.61 0.26 8.52
CA ASP A 252 -11.82 0.12 9.97
C ASP A 252 -10.59 -0.53 10.65
N ARG A 253 -10.11 -1.67 10.14
CA ARG A 253 -8.94 -2.37 10.66
C ARG A 253 -7.64 -1.61 10.42
N CYS A 254 -7.53 -0.89 9.30
CA CYS A 254 -6.40 0.00 9.07
C CYS A 254 -6.34 1.10 10.14
N MET A 255 -7.47 1.73 10.47
CA MET A 255 -7.53 2.77 11.51
C MET A 255 -7.31 2.21 12.91
N GLU A 256 -7.83 1.01 13.24
CA GLU A 256 -7.50 0.31 14.48
C GLU A 256 -5.97 0.14 14.61
N THR A 257 -5.33 -0.36 13.56
CA THR A 257 -3.87 -0.56 13.52
C THR A 257 -3.12 0.78 13.67
N MET A 258 -3.60 1.87 13.05
CA MET A 258 -3.01 3.19 13.26
C MET A 258 -3.10 3.62 14.74
N GLY A 259 -4.23 3.35 15.40
CA GLY A 259 -4.42 3.58 16.83
C GLY A 259 -3.47 2.77 17.70
N ASP A 260 -3.36 1.46 17.44
CA ASP A 260 -2.47 0.54 18.15
C ASP A 260 -0.99 0.93 18.01
N LEU A 261 -0.62 1.51 16.87
CA LEU A 261 0.71 2.06 16.62
C LEU A 261 0.98 3.40 17.33
N GLY A 262 0.01 3.97 18.04
CA GLY A 262 0.15 5.26 18.72
C GLY A 262 0.27 6.42 17.72
N VAL A 263 -0.54 6.41 16.66
CA VAL A 263 -0.59 7.54 15.72
C VAL A 263 -0.93 8.83 16.47
N THR A 264 -0.18 9.89 16.18
CA THR A 264 -0.41 11.23 16.75
C THR A 264 -0.78 12.23 15.68
N ALA A 265 -0.40 11.97 14.43
CA ALA A 265 -0.76 12.78 13.29
C ALA A 265 -0.95 11.95 12.01
N VAL A 266 -1.87 12.38 11.15
CA VAL A 266 -2.08 11.82 9.82
C VAL A 266 -2.06 12.91 8.74
N ILE A 267 -1.33 12.66 7.66
CA ILE A 267 -1.39 13.47 6.44
C ILE A 267 -2.08 12.66 5.36
N GLU A 268 -3.16 13.19 4.79
CA GLU A 268 -3.80 12.67 3.60
C GLU A 268 -3.29 13.43 2.37
N ILE A 269 -2.73 12.71 1.40
CA ILE A 269 -2.23 13.28 0.14
C ILE A 269 -3.35 13.43 -0.91
N PRO A 270 -3.18 14.31 -1.92
CA PRO A 270 -4.20 14.56 -2.92
C PRO A 270 -4.68 13.31 -3.67
N PRO A 271 -5.96 13.31 -4.09
CA PRO A 271 -7.01 14.27 -3.72
C PRO A 271 -7.53 14.06 -2.28
N ALA A 272 -7.27 15.02 -1.38
CA ALA A 272 -7.44 14.82 0.06
C ALA A 272 -8.76 15.36 0.64
N GLY A 273 -9.23 14.73 1.71
CA GLY A 273 -10.28 15.20 2.59
C GLY A 273 -11.12 14.06 3.17
N THR A 274 -11.34 13.00 2.38
CA THR A 274 -12.22 11.89 2.73
C THR A 274 -11.65 11.08 3.89
N LEU A 275 -10.38 10.66 3.80
CA LEU A 275 -9.77 9.83 4.84
C LEU A 275 -9.53 10.65 6.11
N THR A 276 -9.16 11.91 5.98
CA THR A 276 -9.05 12.85 7.10
C THR A 276 -10.37 12.94 7.88
N ALA A 277 -11.51 13.04 7.19
CA ALA A 277 -12.81 13.09 7.84
C ALA A 277 -13.17 11.78 8.57
N LEU A 278 -12.81 10.62 7.99
CA LEU A 278 -12.99 9.32 8.64
C LEU A 278 -12.12 9.19 9.90
N ILE A 279 -10.84 9.54 9.79
CA ILE A 279 -9.86 9.44 10.87
C ILE A 279 -10.23 10.36 12.02
N LYS A 280 -10.62 11.61 11.75
CA LYS A 280 -11.08 12.55 12.79
C LYS A 280 -12.23 11.98 13.64
N ARG A 281 -13.11 11.18 13.05
CA ARG A 281 -14.22 10.53 13.75
C ARG A 281 -13.78 9.28 14.51
N ALA A 282 -12.88 8.49 13.93
CA ALA A 282 -12.48 7.19 14.47
C ALA A 282 -11.40 7.29 15.55
N LEU A 283 -10.49 8.25 15.44
CA LEU A 283 -9.31 8.39 16.31
C LEU A 283 -9.28 9.80 16.93
N PRO A 284 -10.06 10.06 18.00
CA PRO A 284 -10.08 11.35 18.67
C PRO A 284 -8.70 11.69 19.26
N GLY A 285 -8.28 12.95 19.10
CA GLY A 285 -6.98 13.43 19.58
C GLY A 285 -5.83 13.30 18.57
N VAL A 286 -6.02 12.59 17.46
CA VAL A 286 -5.05 12.53 16.36
C VAL A 286 -5.13 13.81 15.53
N GLN A 287 -4.01 14.50 15.33
CA GLN A 287 -3.95 15.63 14.41
C GLN A 287 -4.09 15.14 12.98
N THR A 288 -4.80 15.87 12.13
CA THR A 288 -4.99 15.46 10.74
C THR A 288 -4.86 16.62 9.78
N LEU A 289 -4.16 16.43 8.68
CA LEU A 289 -4.02 17.40 7.61
C LEU A 289 -4.40 16.77 6.27
N ALA A 290 -5.31 17.42 5.54
CA ALA A 290 -5.62 17.08 4.16
C ALA A 290 -4.81 18.03 3.26
N VAL A 291 -3.80 17.51 2.57
CA VAL A 291 -3.01 18.29 1.59
C VAL A 291 -3.79 18.31 0.29
N LYS A 292 -4.34 19.47 -0.07
CA LYS A 292 -5.16 19.67 -1.28
C LYS A 292 -4.38 20.42 -2.35
N THR A 293 -3.60 21.41 -1.94
CA THR A 293 -2.80 22.26 -2.83
C THR A 293 -1.38 22.44 -2.29
N PRO A 294 -0.42 22.95 -3.10
CA PRO A 294 0.94 23.20 -2.64
C PRO A 294 1.04 24.16 -1.44
N GLU A 295 0.08 25.05 -1.24
CA GLU A 295 0.02 25.95 -0.08
C GLU A 295 -0.08 25.19 1.24
N ASP A 296 -0.67 23.99 1.23
CA ASP A 296 -0.78 23.13 2.42
C ASP A 296 0.56 22.48 2.82
N LEU A 297 1.58 22.51 1.95
CA LEU A 297 2.89 21.88 2.22
C LEU A 297 3.59 22.49 3.42
N THR A 298 3.41 23.79 3.67
CA THR A 298 3.99 24.44 4.85
C THR A 298 3.43 23.83 6.14
N ALA A 299 2.12 23.60 6.20
CA ALA A 299 1.48 22.93 7.33
C ALA A 299 1.91 21.46 7.42
N ALA A 300 2.07 20.79 6.27
CA ALA A 300 2.56 19.41 6.23
C ALA A 300 3.97 19.29 6.82
N TRP A 301 4.89 20.18 6.46
CA TRP A 301 6.25 20.20 6.98
C TRP A 301 6.28 20.46 8.49
N ALA A 302 5.44 21.35 9.00
CA ALA A 302 5.32 21.59 10.44
C ALA A 302 4.85 20.32 11.18
N LEU A 303 3.81 19.66 10.66
CA LEU A 303 3.27 18.44 11.24
C LEU A 303 4.27 17.27 11.18
N ILE A 304 5.03 17.19 10.09
CA ILE A 304 6.14 16.24 9.91
C ILE A 304 7.26 16.51 10.93
N ALA A 305 7.63 17.77 11.14
CA ALA A 305 8.68 18.12 12.11
C ALA A 305 8.25 17.80 13.56
N GLU A 306 6.97 17.97 13.89
CA GLU A 306 6.43 17.72 15.23
C GLU A 306 6.23 16.23 15.53
N HIS A 307 5.70 15.47 14.57
CA HIS A 307 5.26 14.08 14.80
C HIS A 307 6.08 13.02 14.07
N GLY A 308 7.02 13.45 13.24
CA GLY A 308 7.92 12.56 12.52
C GLY A 308 8.75 11.73 13.48
N SER A 309 8.83 10.43 13.20
CA SER A 309 9.59 9.49 14.03
C SER A 309 10.59 8.75 13.17
N VAL A 310 11.81 8.56 13.68
CA VAL A 310 12.83 7.74 13.02
C VAL A 310 12.31 6.31 12.92
N SER A 311 12.01 5.87 11.69
CA SER A 311 11.64 4.48 11.45
C SER A 311 12.84 3.59 11.74
N ALA A 312 12.68 2.62 12.65
CA ALA A 312 13.70 1.61 12.96
C ALA A 312 14.06 0.74 11.74
N ILE A 313 13.18 0.69 10.73
CA ILE A 313 13.39 -0.02 9.46
C ILE A 313 14.37 0.76 8.56
N SER A 314 14.43 2.09 8.68
CA SER A 314 15.17 2.95 7.73
C SER A 314 16.70 2.83 7.80
N SER A 315 17.24 2.37 8.93
CA SER A 315 18.68 2.20 9.16
C SER A 315 19.13 0.75 9.11
N GLN A 316 18.21 -0.20 8.91
CA GLN A 316 18.53 -1.61 8.80
C GLN A 316 18.28 -2.08 7.37
N PRO A 317 19.25 -2.72 6.72
CA PRO A 317 19.06 -3.25 5.38
C PRO A 317 17.91 -4.26 5.41
N THR A 318 17.05 -4.28 4.41
CA THR A 318 15.93 -5.23 4.31
C THR A 318 16.37 -6.69 4.45
N TRP A 319 17.51 -7.01 3.85
CA TRP A 319 18.16 -8.30 3.98
C TRP A 319 19.67 -8.09 4.01
N ARG A 320 20.39 -9.01 4.64
CA ARG A 320 21.85 -9.11 4.65
C ARG A 320 22.25 -10.39 3.94
N LEU A 321 23.35 -10.35 3.20
CA LEU A 321 23.95 -11.56 2.64
C LEU A 321 25.19 -11.90 3.44
N LEU A 322 25.26 -13.15 3.91
CA LEU A 322 26.52 -13.76 4.29
C LEU A 322 27.15 -14.28 3.02
N ILE A 323 28.40 -13.89 2.77
CA ILE A 323 29.12 -14.18 1.54
C ILE A 323 30.34 -15.05 1.84
N ALA A 324 30.78 -15.82 0.84
CA ALA A 324 32.04 -16.55 0.94
C ALA A 324 33.22 -15.57 1.05
N PRO A 325 34.04 -15.66 2.10
CA PRO A 325 35.18 -14.77 2.28
C PRO A 325 36.31 -15.08 1.30
N VAL A 326 36.41 -16.35 0.88
CA VAL A 326 37.47 -16.86 -0.01
C VAL A 326 36.89 -17.86 -1.01
N LYS A 327 37.71 -18.25 -2.00
CA LYS A 327 37.37 -19.33 -2.94
C LYS A 327 37.62 -20.67 -2.27
N GLY A 328 36.68 -21.61 -2.36
CA GLY A 328 36.87 -22.96 -1.83
C GLY A 328 35.60 -23.79 -1.88
N THR A 329 35.49 -24.77 -1.00
CA THR A 329 34.28 -25.57 -0.78
C THR A 329 33.61 -25.11 0.49
N PHE A 330 32.33 -24.75 0.43
CA PHE A 330 31.58 -24.38 1.62
C PHE A 330 31.24 -25.63 2.43
N ARG A 331 31.54 -25.59 3.72
CA ARG A 331 31.15 -26.61 4.69
C ARG A 331 30.23 -26.00 5.73
N GLN A 332 29.00 -26.46 5.76
CA GLN A 332 27.98 -25.96 6.68
C GLN A 332 28.22 -26.55 8.06
N LEU A 333 28.38 -25.68 9.07
CA LEU A 333 28.57 -26.11 10.47
C LEU A 333 27.29 -25.92 11.30
N LEU A 334 26.43 -24.99 10.89
CA LEU A 334 25.17 -24.70 11.55
C LEU A 334 24.00 -25.08 10.63
N HIS A 335 23.21 -26.09 11.01
CA HIS A 335 22.04 -26.57 10.26
C HIS A 335 20.73 -25.90 10.71
N THR A 336 20.76 -24.58 10.87
CA THR A 336 19.57 -23.81 11.23
C THR A 336 18.68 -23.62 9.99
N PRO A 337 17.40 -24.04 10.02
CA PRO A 337 16.51 -23.94 8.88
C PRO A 337 16.09 -22.49 8.60
N ALA A 338 15.53 -22.25 7.41
CA ALA A 338 14.87 -20.99 7.11
C ALA A 338 13.71 -20.73 8.10
N GLY A 339 13.58 -19.49 8.56
CA GLY A 339 12.61 -19.04 9.56
C GLY A 339 13.19 -18.91 10.97
N ASP A 340 14.33 -19.55 11.26
CA ASP A 340 14.94 -19.52 12.58
C ASP A 340 15.94 -18.36 12.75
N ALA A 341 16.09 -17.90 13.98
CA ALA A 341 16.98 -16.80 14.34
C ALA A 341 18.44 -17.26 14.46
N LEU A 342 19.33 -16.41 13.96
CA LEU A 342 20.77 -16.57 14.01
C LEU A 342 21.38 -15.48 14.89
N ALA A 343 22.15 -15.89 15.89
CA ALA A 343 22.75 -14.97 16.84
C ALA A 343 23.85 -14.09 16.19
N GLN A 344 24.06 -12.90 16.75
CA GLN A 344 25.19 -12.06 16.37
C GLN A 344 26.51 -12.78 16.66
N GLY A 345 27.41 -12.81 15.67
CA GLY A 345 28.71 -13.45 15.76
C GLY A 345 28.69 -14.97 15.56
N ALA A 346 27.54 -15.57 15.27
CA ALA A 346 27.46 -17.01 15.02
C ALA A 346 28.30 -17.43 13.80
N VAL A 347 29.05 -18.52 13.95
CA VAL A 347 29.74 -19.20 12.83
C VAL A 347 28.72 -20.10 12.13
N ILE A 348 28.40 -19.80 10.88
CA ILE A 348 27.41 -20.55 10.10
C ILE A 348 28.01 -21.73 9.35
N GLY A 349 29.31 -21.67 9.11
CA GLY A 349 30.06 -22.62 8.31
C GLY A 349 31.50 -22.16 8.12
N GLN A 350 32.21 -22.83 7.24
CA GLN A 350 33.56 -22.46 6.83
C GLN A 350 33.73 -22.68 5.33
N VAL A 351 34.67 -21.99 4.71
CA VAL A 351 35.11 -22.26 3.34
C VAL A 351 36.47 -22.93 3.41
N ASP A 352 36.51 -24.19 2.98
CA ASP A 352 37.70 -25.02 2.95
C ASP A 352 38.44 -24.84 1.63
N THR A 353 39.72 -24.53 1.71
CA THR A 353 40.65 -24.50 0.58
C THR A 353 41.58 -25.72 0.67
N LEU A 354 42.48 -25.88 -0.31
CA LEU A 354 43.48 -26.96 -0.25
C LEU A 354 44.46 -26.85 0.93
N ARG A 355 44.57 -25.68 1.57
CA ARG A 355 45.61 -25.38 2.58
C ARG A 355 45.06 -24.87 3.90
N ASP A 356 43.91 -24.20 3.88
CA ASP A 356 43.32 -23.52 5.05
C ASP A 356 41.79 -23.58 5.01
N SER A 357 41.18 -23.41 6.18
CA SER A 357 39.74 -23.24 6.40
C SER A 357 39.46 -21.84 6.94
N THR A 358 38.48 -21.13 6.36
CA THR A 358 38.08 -19.79 6.82
C THR A 358 36.64 -19.80 7.29
N GLU A 359 36.38 -19.40 8.53
CA GLU A 359 35.03 -19.31 9.09
C GLU A 359 34.17 -18.27 8.37
N VAL A 360 32.89 -18.58 8.22
CA VAL A 360 31.86 -17.68 7.73
C VAL A 360 31.02 -17.26 8.94
N LEU A 361 31.16 -16.00 9.32
CA LEU A 361 30.48 -15.42 10.48
C LEU A 361 29.22 -14.66 10.06
N ALA A 362 28.28 -14.53 11.00
CA ALA A 362 27.14 -13.63 10.90
C ALA A 362 27.34 -12.40 11.79
N PRO A 363 27.93 -11.30 11.29
CA PRO A 363 28.43 -10.21 12.14
C PRO A 363 27.36 -9.50 12.95
N HIS A 364 26.11 -9.60 12.52
CA HIS A 364 24.97 -8.89 13.11
C HIS A 364 23.78 -9.81 13.44
N GLY A 365 23.87 -11.12 13.17
CA GLY A 365 22.73 -12.04 13.28
C GLY A 365 21.56 -11.69 12.35
N GLY A 366 20.43 -12.35 12.57
CA GLY A 366 19.18 -12.15 11.82
C GLY A 366 18.38 -13.44 11.68
N VAL A 367 17.18 -13.37 11.11
CA VAL A 367 16.38 -14.56 10.77
C VAL A 367 16.85 -15.11 9.43
N ILE A 368 17.11 -16.41 9.34
CA ILE A 368 17.49 -17.04 8.06
C ILE A 368 16.29 -17.00 7.12
N VAL A 369 16.44 -16.35 5.97
CA VAL A 369 15.41 -16.34 4.92
C VAL A 369 15.57 -17.57 4.04
N GLU A 370 16.79 -17.81 3.57
CA GLU A 370 17.12 -18.94 2.71
C GLU A 370 18.62 -19.22 2.73
N TRP A 371 18.97 -20.49 2.52
CA TRP A 371 20.32 -20.93 2.16
C TRP A 371 20.43 -20.90 0.64
N LEU A 372 21.47 -20.24 0.12
CA LEU A 372 21.72 -20.07 -1.32
C LEU A 372 22.73 -21.09 -1.86
N VAL A 373 23.39 -21.81 -0.95
CA VAL A 373 24.33 -22.90 -1.23
C VAL A 373 24.07 -24.05 -0.26
N HIS A 374 24.55 -25.25 -0.61
CA HIS A 374 24.50 -26.44 0.22
C HIS A 374 25.90 -26.84 0.71
N ASP A 375 25.95 -27.70 1.73
CA ASP A 375 27.18 -28.32 2.19
C ASP A 375 27.89 -29.04 1.04
N GLY A 376 29.18 -28.74 0.84
CA GLY A 376 30.01 -29.29 -0.24
C GLY A 376 30.01 -28.48 -1.54
N ASP A 377 29.23 -27.40 -1.64
CA ASP A 377 29.21 -26.58 -2.86
C ASP A 377 30.52 -25.79 -3.03
N PRO A 378 31.07 -25.70 -4.26
CA PRO A 378 32.17 -24.80 -4.55
C PRO A 378 31.68 -23.35 -4.57
N VAL A 379 32.44 -22.46 -3.93
CA VAL A 379 32.10 -21.04 -3.77
C VAL A 379 33.26 -20.13 -4.17
N SER A 380 32.92 -18.94 -4.66
CA SER A 380 33.88 -17.87 -5.01
C SER A 380 33.82 -16.71 -4.02
N PRO A 381 34.88 -15.90 -3.87
CA PRO A 381 34.86 -14.74 -2.97
C PRO A 381 33.70 -13.80 -3.33
N GLY A 382 32.93 -13.38 -2.33
CA GLY A 382 31.75 -12.54 -2.52
C GLY A 382 30.48 -13.29 -2.94
N GLN A 383 30.54 -14.60 -3.20
CA GLN A 383 29.36 -15.39 -3.53
C GLN A 383 28.39 -15.44 -2.34
N PRO A 384 27.11 -15.12 -2.54
CA PRO A 384 26.10 -15.26 -1.50
C PRO A 384 25.95 -16.70 -1.03
N LEU A 385 25.94 -16.91 0.30
CA LEU A 385 25.77 -18.21 0.94
C LEU A 385 24.43 -18.31 1.65
N VAL A 386 24.06 -17.26 2.39
CA VAL A 386 22.82 -17.21 3.19
C VAL A 386 22.23 -15.81 3.08
N ARG A 387 20.90 -15.74 2.92
CA ARG A 387 20.14 -14.50 3.06
C ARG A 387 19.55 -14.43 4.47
N LEU A 388 19.81 -13.34 5.17
CA LEU A 388 19.27 -13.05 6.50
C LEU A 388 18.32 -11.85 6.43
N HIS A 389 17.22 -11.89 7.16
CA HIS A 389 16.41 -10.71 7.48
C HIS A 389 16.90 -10.14 8.82
N PRO A 390 17.27 -8.85 8.93
CA PRO A 390 17.71 -8.31 10.21
C PRO A 390 16.62 -8.39 11.27
N MET A 391 17.03 -8.73 12.48
CA MET A 391 16.20 -8.52 13.65
C MET A 391 16.46 -7.10 14.15
N ALA A 392 15.39 -6.37 14.48
CA ALA A 392 15.52 -5.07 15.12
C ALA A 392 16.33 -5.25 16.41
N GLN A 393 17.51 -4.65 16.50
CA GLN A 393 18.16 -4.49 17.80
C GLN A 393 17.21 -3.68 18.67
N GLU A 394 16.75 -4.26 19.78
CA GLU A 394 16.19 -3.46 20.86
C GLU A 394 17.23 -2.40 21.19
N ALA A 395 16.83 -1.13 21.09
CA ALA A 395 17.68 -0.04 21.52
C ALA A 395 17.93 -0.25 23.02
N THR A 396 19.12 -0.75 23.36
CA THR A 396 19.63 -0.70 24.71
C THR A 396 19.87 0.76 25.04
N GLY A 397 18.82 1.40 25.57
CA GLY A 397 18.88 2.72 26.20
C GLY A 397 19.45 2.63 27.60
#